data_AF-A0A2P4P3B6-F1
#
_entry.id   AF-A0A2P4P3B6-F1
#
_cell.length_a   1.000
_cell.length_b   1.000
_cell.length_c   1.000
_cell.angle_alpha   90.00
_cell.angle_beta   90.00
_cell.angle_gamma   90.00
#
_symmetry.space_group_name_H-M   'P 1'
#
loop_
_entity.id
_entity.type
_entity.pdbx_description
1 polymer ?
#
loop_
_entity_poly.entity_id
_entity_poly.type
_entity_poly.pdbx_seq_one_letter_code
_entity_poly.pdbx_strand_id
1 'polypeptide(L)'
;MEHCCRKRLYFFEIKKCGSSECDICRPIRSDINVFKELKGLPDPIPGPDDHYISFLEAYEKETTEEYCPSLRNRKPRNKSKDVEKKGGNGMDFSPTAQYGKNVRTIVKCVECNKPRVLYARHKISEEEFRLLQSFLESIEYTCGVTFKGLSELSSSKSRKESDIDVNDDDEKENNNGDIDVNEDSEKENNNGDDPIAELFKIVQINKKHTCTSAIEKPYFVAGIFPQICNICGISEDLIQVENELPYCKECHVSAGEKRKIGKRKYFDGGNKNSRKKRKIGN
;
A
#
# COMPACT_ATOMS: atom_id res chain seq x y z
N MET A 1 -16.24 -20.94 4.17
CA MET A 1 -17.65 -21.24 3.80
C MET A 1 -17.69 -21.60 2.33
N GLU A 2 -17.60 -22.89 2.00
CA GLU A 2 -17.68 -23.41 0.61
C GLU A 2 -18.97 -24.21 0.37
N HIS A 3 -20.02 -24.00 1.16
CA HIS A 3 -21.26 -24.74 1.00
C HIS A 3 -22.21 -24.02 0.03
N CYS A 4 -22.63 -24.71 -1.03
CA CYS A 4 -23.66 -24.27 -1.99
C CYS A 4 -23.41 -22.92 -2.69
N CYS A 5 -22.15 -22.47 -2.70
CA CYS A 5 -21.74 -21.21 -3.29
C CYS A 5 -20.74 -21.47 -4.42
N ARG A 6 -20.96 -20.82 -5.57
CA ARG A 6 -20.00 -20.77 -6.68
C ARG A 6 -19.61 -19.31 -6.91
N LYS A 7 -18.34 -19.01 -6.72
CA LYS A 7 -17.79 -17.68 -7.02
C LYS A 7 -17.20 -17.69 -8.42
N ARG A 8 -17.71 -16.81 -9.28
CA ARG A 8 -17.14 -16.48 -10.58
C ARG A 8 -16.69 -15.02 -10.62
N LEU A 9 -16.03 -14.60 -11.70
CA LEU A 9 -15.48 -13.27 -11.90
C LEU A 9 -16.59 -12.21 -12.02
N TYR A 10 -17.69 -12.56 -12.67
CA TYR A 10 -18.81 -11.65 -12.93
C TYR A 10 -20.01 -11.86 -12.03
N PHE A 11 -20.12 -13.01 -11.38
CA PHE A 11 -21.26 -13.32 -10.53
C PHE A 11 -20.87 -14.22 -9.36
N PHE A 12 -21.68 -14.16 -8.32
CA PHE A 12 -21.64 -15.08 -7.21
C PHE A 12 -22.99 -15.80 -7.17
N GLU A 13 -22.94 -17.11 -7.29
CA GLU A 13 -24.12 -17.95 -7.35
C GLU A 13 -24.28 -18.73 -6.05
N ILE A 14 -25.50 -18.73 -5.53
CA ILE A 14 -25.89 -19.59 -4.41
C ILE A 14 -26.96 -20.53 -4.92
N LYS A 15 -26.64 -21.81 -5.06
CA LYS A 15 -27.59 -22.86 -5.41
C LYS A 15 -27.67 -23.85 -4.25
N LYS A 16 -28.82 -23.89 -3.58
CA LYS A 16 -29.05 -24.78 -2.44
C LYS A 16 -28.78 -26.25 -2.80
N CYS A 17 -28.39 -27.08 -1.85
CA CYS A 17 -28.11 -28.51 -2.11
C CYS A 17 -29.39 -29.36 -2.26
N GLY A 18 -30.54 -28.85 -1.80
CA GLY A 18 -31.81 -29.60 -1.83
C GLY A 18 -31.96 -30.65 -0.74
N SER A 19 -30.96 -30.86 0.13
CA SER A 19 -31.06 -31.75 1.28
C SER A 19 -31.97 -31.15 2.37
N SER A 20 -32.90 -31.95 2.88
CA SER A 20 -33.75 -31.61 4.04
C SER A 20 -32.97 -31.53 5.35
N GLU A 21 -31.81 -32.17 5.42
CA GLU A 21 -30.92 -32.23 6.58
C GLU A 21 -29.81 -31.17 6.52
N CYS A 22 -29.88 -30.25 5.56
CA CYS A 22 -28.89 -29.19 5.45
C CYS A 22 -29.22 -28.01 6.35
N ASP A 23 -28.46 -27.88 7.44
CA ASP A 23 -28.57 -26.78 8.41
C ASP A 23 -28.30 -25.40 7.80
N ILE A 24 -27.58 -25.34 6.68
CA ILE A 24 -27.19 -24.08 6.01
C ILE A 24 -28.25 -23.64 5.00
N CYS A 25 -28.73 -24.54 4.14
CA CYS A 25 -29.55 -24.17 2.98
C CYS A 25 -31.01 -23.86 3.32
N ARG A 26 -31.54 -24.39 4.43
CA ARG A 26 -32.98 -24.44 4.73
C ARG A 26 -33.80 -25.14 3.61
N PRO A 27 -35.05 -25.56 3.86
CA PRO A 27 -35.86 -26.25 2.85
C PRO A 27 -36.02 -25.46 1.54
N ILE A 28 -36.16 -26.20 0.44
CA ILE A 28 -36.49 -25.65 -0.87
C ILE A 28 -37.95 -25.19 -0.83
N ARG A 29 -38.21 -23.97 -1.32
CA ARG A 29 -39.57 -23.37 -1.33
C ARG A 29 -40.31 -23.59 -2.66
N SER A 30 -39.59 -23.94 -3.72
CA SER A 30 -40.14 -24.25 -5.03
C SER A 30 -40.45 -25.75 -5.15
N ASP A 31 -41.15 -26.12 -6.23
CA ASP A 31 -41.31 -27.53 -6.60
C ASP A 31 -39.93 -28.21 -6.74
N ILE A 32 -39.83 -29.43 -6.20
CA ILE A 32 -38.56 -30.16 -6.14
C ILE A 32 -38.09 -30.65 -7.51
N ASN A 33 -39.01 -30.94 -8.44
CA ASN A 33 -38.68 -31.38 -9.78
C ASN A 33 -38.14 -30.20 -10.59
N VAL A 34 -38.81 -29.06 -10.53
CA VAL A 34 -38.31 -27.79 -11.12
C VAL A 34 -36.94 -27.43 -10.55
N PHE A 35 -36.74 -27.58 -9.24
CA PHE A 35 -35.46 -27.28 -8.60
C PHE A 35 -34.31 -28.19 -9.08
N LYS A 36 -34.59 -29.48 -9.31
CA LYS A 36 -33.59 -30.44 -9.82
C LYS A 36 -33.13 -30.12 -11.24
N GLU A 37 -34.01 -29.53 -12.05
CA GLU A 37 -33.71 -29.14 -13.43
C GLU A 37 -32.85 -27.88 -13.50
N LEU A 38 -33.00 -26.93 -12.56
CA LEU A 38 -32.21 -25.70 -12.55
C LEU A 38 -30.71 -25.99 -12.55
N LYS A 39 -29.98 -25.44 -13.52
CA LYS A 39 -28.52 -25.48 -13.58
C LYS A 39 -27.93 -24.16 -13.10
N GLY A 40 -26.63 -24.18 -12.83
CA GLY A 40 -25.91 -22.97 -12.49
C GLY A 40 -25.78 -22.04 -13.68
N LEU A 41 -25.59 -20.75 -13.44
CA LEU A 41 -25.37 -19.79 -14.53
C LEU A 41 -24.10 -20.15 -15.33
N PRO A 42 -24.16 -20.11 -16.68
CA PRO A 42 -23.02 -20.42 -17.53
C PRO A 42 -22.06 -19.23 -17.61
N ASP A 43 -20.77 -19.52 -17.72
CA ASP A 43 -19.75 -18.54 -18.10
C ASP A 43 -19.81 -18.27 -19.62
N PRO A 44 -19.33 -17.11 -20.11
CA PRO A 44 -19.41 -16.78 -21.55
C PRO A 44 -18.66 -17.78 -22.43
N ILE A 45 -19.30 -18.34 -23.47
CA ILE A 45 -18.66 -19.26 -24.44
C ILE A 45 -18.57 -18.59 -25.81
N PRO A 46 -17.40 -18.56 -26.48
CA PRO A 46 -17.25 -17.95 -27.80
C PRO A 46 -18.09 -18.71 -28.84
N GLY A 47 -18.77 -17.94 -29.69
CA GLY A 47 -19.50 -18.43 -30.86
C GLY A 47 -18.62 -18.49 -32.12
N PRO A 48 -19.20 -18.91 -33.26
CA PRO A 48 -18.52 -18.99 -34.54
C PRO A 48 -18.30 -17.61 -35.20
N ASP A 49 -19.16 -16.64 -34.91
CA ASP A 49 -18.91 -15.22 -35.16
C ASP A 49 -18.19 -14.63 -33.94
N ASP A 50 -17.53 -13.47 -34.06
CA ASP A 50 -16.73 -12.81 -33.00
C ASP A 50 -17.58 -12.31 -31.78
N HIS A 51 -18.65 -13.03 -31.46
CA HIS A 51 -19.58 -12.86 -30.35
C HIS A 51 -19.62 -14.13 -29.49
N TYR A 52 -20.29 -14.04 -28.35
CA TYR A 52 -20.57 -15.20 -27.50
C TYR A 52 -21.87 -15.88 -27.95
N ILE A 53 -21.96 -17.19 -27.76
CA ILE A 53 -23.20 -17.92 -28.00
C ILE A 53 -24.33 -17.42 -27.09
N SER A 54 -25.57 -17.69 -27.47
CA SER A 54 -26.74 -17.30 -26.69
C SER A 54 -26.79 -18.01 -25.33
N PHE A 55 -27.52 -17.43 -24.37
CA PHE A 55 -27.72 -18.05 -23.06
C PHE A 55 -28.32 -19.46 -23.16
N LEU A 56 -29.33 -19.64 -24.02
CA LEU A 56 -30.01 -20.93 -24.18
C LEU A 56 -29.01 -22.02 -24.63
N GLU A 57 -28.10 -21.69 -25.54
CA GLU A 57 -27.07 -22.62 -26.00
C GLU A 57 -25.96 -22.88 -24.98
N ALA A 58 -25.77 -21.98 -24.01
CA ALA A 58 -24.74 -22.08 -22.99
C ALA A 58 -25.23 -22.74 -21.68
N TYR A 59 -26.51 -22.59 -21.33
CA TYR A 59 -27.06 -22.94 -20.01
C TYR A 59 -26.89 -24.41 -19.63
N GLU A 60 -26.90 -25.31 -20.61
CA GLU A 60 -26.76 -26.76 -20.40
C GLU A 60 -25.32 -27.27 -20.57
N LYS A 61 -24.39 -26.38 -20.93
CA LYS A 61 -22.98 -26.74 -21.16
C LYS A 61 -22.16 -26.52 -19.90
N GLU A 62 -21.18 -27.39 -19.69
CA GLU A 62 -20.12 -27.10 -18.71
C GLU A 62 -19.28 -25.93 -19.22
N THR A 63 -19.13 -24.92 -18.37
CA THR A 63 -18.47 -23.66 -18.73
C THR A 63 -17.40 -23.28 -17.72
N THR A 64 -16.33 -22.66 -18.23
CA THR A 64 -15.21 -22.16 -17.45
C THR A 64 -15.03 -20.66 -17.67
N GLU A 65 -14.32 -20.00 -16.77
CA GLU A 65 -14.07 -18.55 -16.89
C GLU A 65 -13.11 -18.18 -18.00
N GLU A 66 -12.46 -19.14 -18.67
CA GLU A 66 -11.36 -18.94 -19.62
C GLU A 66 -11.67 -17.87 -20.67
N TYR A 67 -12.91 -17.85 -21.13
CA TYR A 67 -13.35 -16.96 -22.19
C TYR A 67 -13.93 -15.64 -21.70
N CYS A 68 -13.92 -15.35 -20.38
CA CYS A 68 -14.33 -14.07 -19.84
C CYS A 68 -13.50 -12.92 -20.45
N PRO A 69 -14.12 -11.85 -20.98
CA PRO A 69 -13.41 -10.72 -21.59
C PRO A 69 -12.30 -10.13 -20.71
N SER A 70 -12.53 -10.10 -19.40
CA SER A 70 -11.60 -9.54 -18.41
C SER A 70 -10.38 -10.43 -18.13
N LEU A 71 -10.38 -11.70 -18.59
CA LEU A 71 -9.27 -12.63 -18.47
C LEU A 71 -8.43 -12.71 -19.75
N ARG A 72 -9.04 -12.55 -20.93
CA ARG A 72 -8.36 -12.65 -22.25
C ARG A 72 -7.15 -11.71 -22.40
N ASN A 73 -7.21 -10.52 -21.77
CA ASN A 73 -6.14 -9.51 -21.82
C ASN A 73 -5.27 -9.45 -20.56
N ARG A 74 -5.43 -10.38 -19.62
CA ARG A 74 -4.48 -10.49 -18.52
C ARG A 74 -3.20 -11.09 -19.09
N LYS A 75 -2.24 -10.23 -19.42
CA LYS A 75 -0.83 -10.66 -19.42
C LYS A 75 -0.64 -11.45 -18.13
N PRO A 76 0.00 -12.64 -18.16
CA PRO A 76 0.33 -13.32 -16.92
C PRO A 76 1.03 -12.29 -16.06
N ARG A 77 0.36 -11.84 -14.99
CA ARG A 77 1.10 -11.30 -13.86
C ARG A 77 1.94 -12.51 -13.50
N ASN A 78 3.25 -12.42 -13.72
CA ASN A 78 4.17 -13.34 -13.11
C ASN A 78 3.71 -13.42 -11.66
N LYS A 79 3.05 -14.53 -11.30
CA LYS A 79 3.02 -14.99 -9.92
C LYS A 79 4.49 -15.27 -9.71
N SER A 80 5.24 -14.24 -9.33
CA SER A 80 6.43 -14.50 -8.58
C SER A 80 5.93 -15.42 -7.48
N LYS A 81 6.40 -16.67 -7.49
CA LYS A 81 6.64 -17.38 -6.23
C LYS A 81 7.11 -16.33 -5.24
N ASP A 82 6.64 -16.36 -4.01
CA ASP A 82 7.01 -15.45 -2.92
C ASP A 82 8.54 -15.44 -2.69
N VAL A 83 9.26 -14.91 -3.66
CA VAL A 83 10.55 -14.28 -3.55
C VAL A 83 10.09 -12.89 -3.15
N GLU A 84 10.31 -12.55 -1.87
CA GLU A 84 10.21 -11.17 -1.40
C GLU A 84 10.87 -10.29 -2.46
N LYS A 85 10.05 -9.71 -3.33
CA LYS A 85 10.52 -8.78 -4.32
C LYS A 85 10.69 -7.51 -3.52
N LYS A 86 11.74 -7.47 -2.67
CA LYS A 86 12.26 -6.26 -2.06
C LYS A 86 12.53 -5.35 -3.23
N GLY A 87 11.53 -4.55 -3.58
CA GLY A 87 11.70 -3.53 -4.58
C GLY A 87 12.89 -2.72 -4.12
N GLY A 88 13.71 -2.21 -5.04
CA GLY A 88 14.88 -1.44 -4.61
C GLY A 88 14.53 -0.25 -3.69
N ASN A 89 13.24 0.09 -3.56
CA ASN A 89 12.65 1.10 -2.68
C ASN A 89 12.70 0.72 -1.19
N GLY A 90 13.10 -0.51 -0.84
CA GLY A 90 13.22 -0.93 0.56
C GLY A 90 11.89 -1.09 1.29
N MET A 91 10.79 -1.15 0.53
CA MET A 91 9.44 -1.32 1.05
C MET A 91 8.83 -2.62 0.54
N ASP A 92 7.85 -3.12 1.28
CA ASP A 92 7.15 -4.37 0.97
C ASP A 92 6.02 -4.15 -0.07
N PHE A 93 5.89 -2.92 -0.58
CA PHE A 93 4.92 -2.52 -1.58
C PHE A 93 5.40 -1.30 -2.38
N SER A 94 4.72 -1.00 -3.50
CA SER A 94 5.04 0.15 -4.34
C SER A 94 4.53 1.47 -3.73
N PRO A 95 5.30 2.58 -3.77
CA PRO A 95 4.87 3.89 -3.28
C PRO A 95 3.78 4.45 -4.19
N THR A 96 2.53 4.48 -3.71
CA THR A 96 1.41 5.08 -4.44
C THR A 96 0.86 6.29 -3.69
N ALA A 97 0.20 7.20 -4.41
CA ALA A 97 -0.46 8.35 -3.78
C ALA A 97 -1.53 7.92 -2.76
N GLN A 98 -2.25 6.82 -3.01
CA GLN A 98 -3.23 6.29 -2.07
C GLN A 98 -2.58 5.83 -0.77
N TYR A 99 -1.43 5.16 -0.85
CA TYR A 99 -0.71 4.73 0.35
C TYR A 99 -0.12 5.90 1.13
N GLY A 100 0.24 7.01 0.47
CA GLY A 100 0.58 8.26 1.15
C GLY A 100 -0.63 8.87 1.88
N LYS A 101 -1.81 8.87 1.24
CA LYS A 101 -3.08 9.32 1.85
C LYS A 101 -3.54 8.49 3.04
N ASN A 102 -3.09 7.26 3.15
CA ASN A 102 -3.42 6.39 4.26
C ASN A 102 -2.70 6.81 5.55
N VAL A 103 -1.48 7.36 5.44
CA VAL A 103 -0.67 7.84 6.58
C VAL A 103 -0.83 9.35 6.81
N ARG A 104 -0.98 10.13 5.73
CA ARG A 104 -1.28 11.58 5.76
C ARG A 104 -0.19 12.46 6.36
N THR A 105 1.02 11.94 6.56
CA THR A 105 2.15 12.74 7.04
C THR A 105 3.40 12.52 6.18
N ILE A 106 4.40 13.34 6.47
CA ILE A 106 5.72 13.35 5.86
C ILE A 106 6.77 13.42 6.97
N VAL A 107 8.00 13.06 6.64
CA VAL A 107 9.17 13.36 7.47
C VAL A 107 10.10 14.29 6.71
N LYS A 108 10.69 15.29 7.37
CA LYS A 108 11.67 16.19 6.76
C LYS A 108 13.08 15.66 7.00
N CYS A 109 13.90 15.68 5.97
CA CYS A 109 15.31 15.32 6.10
C CYS A 109 16.12 16.47 6.71
N VAL A 110 16.92 16.21 7.74
CA VAL A 110 17.75 17.25 8.39
C VAL A 110 18.84 17.82 7.48
N GLU A 111 19.41 16.99 6.60
CA GLU A 111 20.50 17.40 5.69
C GLU A 111 20.05 18.29 4.52
N CYS A 112 18.85 18.05 3.97
CA CYS A 112 18.39 18.73 2.75
C CYS A 112 17.04 19.42 2.88
N ASN A 113 16.37 19.32 4.03
CA ASN A 113 15.05 19.86 4.32
C ASN A 113 13.91 19.39 3.40
N LYS A 114 14.17 18.46 2.49
CA LYS A 114 13.15 17.91 1.59
C LYS A 114 12.20 17.00 2.37
N PRO A 115 10.88 17.14 2.18
CA PRO A 115 9.92 16.22 2.74
C PRO A 115 9.95 14.87 2.02
N ARG A 116 9.74 13.80 2.79
CA ARG A 116 9.61 12.42 2.32
C ARG A 116 8.31 11.82 2.80
N VAL A 117 7.54 11.25 1.87
CA VAL A 117 6.21 10.69 2.12
C VAL A 117 6.31 9.37 2.85
N LEU A 118 5.46 9.19 3.86
CA LEU A 118 5.25 7.92 4.53
C LEU A 118 4.09 7.16 3.89
N TYR A 119 4.21 5.84 3.80
CA TYR A 119 3.27 4.99 3.08
C TYR A 119 2.76 3.84 3.94
N ALA A 120 1.47 3.52 3.82
CA ALA A 120 0.86 2.32 4.39
C ALA A 120 -0.19 1.73 3.44
N ARG A 121 -0.30 0.40 3.39
CA ARG A 121 -1.31 -0.29 2.55
C ARG A 121 -2.74 0.01 2.99
N HIS A 122 -2.94 0.16 4.30
CA HIS A 122 -4.20 0.45 4.93
C HIS A 122 -4.12 1.79 5.67
N LYS A 123 -5.28 2.42 5.86
CA LYS A 123 -5.39 3.65 6.63
C LYS A 123 -5.08 3.34 8.10
N ILE A 124 -4.16 4.11 8.68
CA ILE A 124 -3.84 4.02 10.11
C ILE A 124 -4.93 4.71 10.95
N SER A 125 -5.07 4.28 12.21
CA SER A 125 -5.97 4.88 13.18
C SER A 125 -5.49 6.28 13.60
N GLU A 126 -6.36 7.05 14.26
CA GLU A 126 -5.98 8.36 14.78
C GLU A 126 -4.96 8.26 15.92
N GLU A 127 -5.05 7.20 16.73
CA GLU A 127 -4.12 6.91 17.82
C GLU A 127 -2.73 6.56 17.27
N GLU A 128 -2.67 5.68 16.27
CA GLU A 128 -1.44 5.34 15.55
C GLU A 128 -0.83 6.58 14.88
N PHE A 129 -1.65 7.44 14.29
CA PHE A 129 -1.19 8.68 13.69
C PHE A 129 -0.55 9.63 14.71
N ARG A 130 -1.16 9.80 15.89
CA ARG A 130 -0.61 10.62 16.98
C ARG A 130 0.71 10.06 17.50
N LEU A 131 0.79 8.74 17.69
CA LEU A 131 2.01 8.07 18.09
C LEU A 131 3.13 8.28 17.07
N LEU A 132 2.82 8.08 15.79
CA LEU A 132 3.76 8.33 14.69
C LEU A 132 4.27 9.77 14.70
N GLN A 133 3.37 10.73 14.84
CA GLN A 133 3.71 12.15 14.80
C GLN A 133 4.66 12.52 15.95
N SER A 134 4.36 12.07 17.17
CA SER A 134 5.23 12.28 18.34
C SER A 134 6.62 11.66 18.13
N PHE A 135 6.69 10.45 17.57
CA PHE A 135 7.97 9.83 17.27
C PHE A 135 8.76 10.61 16.21
N LEU A 136 8.11 11.02 15.11
CA LEU A 136 8.76 11.77 14.03
C LEU A 136 9.35 13.10 14.51
N GLU A 137 8.75 13.74 15.51
CA GLU A 137 9.26 14.96 16.15
C GLU A 137 10.48 14.70 17.06
N SER A 138 10.62 13.47 17.57
CA SER A 138 11.71 13.07 18.47
C SER A 138 12.99 12.58 17.76
N ILE A 139 12.95 12.43 16.44
CA ILE A 139 14.04 11.84 15.66
C ILE A 139 14.63 12.82 14.64
N GLU A 140 15.90 12.60 14.33
CA GLU A 140 16.56 13.23 13.20
C GLU A 140 16.58 12.26 12.01
N TYR A 141 15.79 12.57 10.99
CA TYR A 141 15.70 11.74 9.79
C TYR A 141 16.66 12.22 8.69
N THR A 142 17.36 11.27 8.06
CA THR A 142 18.20 11.52 6.88
C THR A 142 17.68 10.74 5.67
N CYS A 143 17.82 11.31 4.47
CA CYS A 143 17.33 10.64 3.26
C CYS A 143 18.10 9.33 3.01
N GLY A 144 17.37 8.26 2.68
CA GLY A 144 17.96 6.97 2.29
C GLY A 144 17.94 5.92 3.41
N VAL A 145 17.58 6.30 4.64
CA VAL A 145 17.39 5.35 5.75
C VAL A 145 15.93 4.91 5.87
N THR A 146 15.71 3.77 6.51
CA THR A 146 14.37 3.23 6.83
C THR A 146 14.16 3.18 8.35
N PHE A 147 12.92 3.30 8.82
CA PHE A 147 12.61 3.20 10.26
C PHE A 147 12.80 1.80 10.86
N LYS A 148 12.89 0.75 10.04
CA LYS A 148 13.12 -0.63 10.52
C LYS A 148 14.39 -0.79 11.39
N GLY A 149 15.40 0.08 11.22
CA GLY A 149 16.62 0.08 12.05
C GLY A 149 16.67 1.16 13.14
N LEU A 150 15.65 2.01 13.27
CA LEU A 150 15.61 3.09 14.27
C LEU A 150 14.94 2.65 15.58
N SER A 151 14.08 1.63 15.56
CA SER A 151 13.49 1.02 16.76
C SER A 151 14.53 0.36 17.67
N GLU A 152 15.67 -0.08 17.16
CA GLU A 152 16.74 -0.66 17.98
C GLU A 152 17.47 0.42 18.82
N LEU A 153 17.43 1.69 18.37
CA LEU A 153 18.11 2.81 19.00
C LEU A 153 17.26 3.48 20.11
N SER A 154 15.93 3.40 20.02
CA SER A 154 15.02 3.91 21.06
C SER A 154 15.10 3.07 22.33
N SER A 155 15.30 1.75 22.21
CA SER A 155 15.47 0.85 23.36
C SER A 155 16.78 1.08 24.13
N SER A 156 17.77 1.74 23.52
CA SER A 156 19.06 2.03 24.16
C SER A 156 19.14 3.43 24.77
N LYS A 157 18.23 4.34 24.43
CA LYS A 157 18.13 5.68 25.06
C LYS A 157 17.46 5.70 26.43
N SER A 158 16.73 4.65 26.82
CA SER A 158 16.07 4.57 28.14
C SER A 158 16.99 4.18 29.31
N ARG A 159 18.31 4.03 29.09
CA ARG A 159 19.25 3.59 30.13
C ARG A 159 20.32 4.61 30.56
N LYS A 160 20.30 5.86 30.06
CA LYS A 160 21.28 6.87 30.47
C LYS A 160 20.65 8.25 30.61
N GLU A 161 19.88 8.47 31.67
CA GLU A 161 19.63 9.81 32.20
C GLU A 161 19.20 9.76 33.68
N SER A 162 20.19 9.55 34.55
CA SER A 162 20.29 9.82 36.00
C SER A 162 21.61 9.17 36.43
N ASP A 163 22.69 9.82 36.85
CA ASP A 163 22.83 11.05 37.62
C ASP A 163 24.18 11.71 37.28
N ILE A 164 24.19 13.05 37.24
CA ILE A 164 25.39 13.84 37.50
C ILE A 164 25.41 14.04 39.01
N ASP A 165 26.39 13.47 39.68
CA ASP A 165 26.88 14.05 40.94
C ASP A 165 28.41 14.16 40.84
N VAL A 166 28.86 15.41 40.93
CA VAL A 166 30.25 15.81 41.10
C VAL A 166 30.59 15.61 42.57
N ASN A 167 31.70 14.94 42.87
CA ASN A 167 32.62 15.32 43.94
C ASN A 167 34.00 14.68 43.73
N ASP A 168 35.02 15.54 43.82
CA ASP A 168 36.45 15.23 43.97
C ASP A 168 36.73 14.48 45.29
N ASP A 169 37.64 13.50 45.27
CA ASP A 169 38.93 13.53 45.99
C ASP A 169 39.60 12.15 46.08
N ASP A 170 40.91 12.17 45.77
CA ASP A 170 42.06 11.40 46.26
C ASP A 170 42.21 9.85 46.23
N GLU A 171 43.41 9.51 45.72
CA GLU A 171 44.27 8.31 45.72
C GLU A 171 43.89 7.05 46.54
N LYS A 172 43.99 5.85 45.92
CA LYS A 172 45.10 4.87 46.08
C LYS A 172 44.80 3.44 45.55
N GLU A 173 45.80 2.94 44.84
CA GLU A 173 46.33 1.56 44.69
C GLU A 173 45.46 0.29 44.84
N ASN A 174 45.57 -0.54 43.78
CA ASN A 174 45.80 -2.00 43.72
C ASN A 174 44.88 -2.98 44.51
N ASN A 175 44.23 -3.90 43.78
CA ASN A 175 44.68 -5.30 43.68
C ASN A 175 43.75 -6.18 42.83
N ASN A 176 44.38 -7.17 42.19
CA ASN A 176 43.79 -8.24 41.39
C ASN A 176 42.88 -9.17 42.21
N GLY A 177 41.85 -9.70 41.56
CA GLY A 177 41.08 -10.86 41.99
C GLY A 177 40.28 -11.43 40.82
N ASP A 178 40.78 -12.52 40.23
CA ASP A 178 40.07 -13.39 39.29
C ASP A 178 38.88 -14.11 39.97
N ILE A 179 38.02 -14.75 39.14
CA ILE A 179 36.99 -15.78 39.45
C ILE A 179 35.59 -15.17 39.72
N ASP A 180 34.48 -15.52 39.04
CA ASP A 180 34.08 -16.76 38.36
C ASP A 180 33.12 -16.48 37.19
N VAL A 181 33.23 -17.31 36.15
CA VAL A 181 32.26 -17.46 35.06
C VAL A 181 31.09 -18.27 35.62
N ASN A 182 29.86 -17.76 35.52
CA ASN A 182 28.67 -18.60 35.61
C ASN A 182 27.68 -18.24 34.50
N GLU A 183 27.50 -19.23 33.64
CA GLU A 183 26.47 -19.39 32.62
C GLU A 183 25.06 -19.25 33.18
N ASP A 184 24.18 -18.83 32.27
CA ASP A 184 22.76 -19.12 32.22
C ASP A 184 21.86 -18.60 33.33
N SER A 185 21.32 -17.41 33.05
CA SER A 185 19.85 -17.35 33.02
C SER A 185 19.43 -16.54 31.81
N GLU A 186 19.10 -17.24 30.72
CA GLU A 186 18.19 -16.75 29.68
C GLU A 186 16.89 -16.32 30.35
N LYS A 187 16.84 -15.06 30.81
CA LYS A 187 15.57 -14.39 31.02
C LYS A 187 15.13 -13.92 29.66
N GLU A 188 14.33 -14.76 29.01
CA GLU A 188 13.38 -14.36 27.98
C GLU A 188 12.73 -13.05 28.46
N ASN A 189 13.26 -11.94 27.92
CA ASN A 189 12.65 -10.65 28.15
C ASN A 189 11.33 -10.71 27.39
N ASN A 190 10.25 -10.83 28.15
CA ASN A 190 8.90 -10.64 27.65
C ASN A 190 8.88 -9.35 26.84
N ASN A 191 8.87 -9.49 25.52
CA ASN A 191 8.70 -8.38 24.59
C ASN A 191 7.36 -7.73 24.92
N GLY A 192 7.39 -6.65 25.70
CA GLY A 192 6.35 -5.65 25.58
C GLY A 192 6.47 -5.10 24.18
N ASP A 193 5.55 -5.48 23.29
CA ASP A 193 5.54 -5.04 21.90
C ASP A 193 5.62 -3.50 21.86
N ASP A 194 6.77 -2.97 21.45
CA ASP A 194 6.96 -1.53 21.33
C ASP A 194 5.95 -1.02 20.27
N PRO A 195 4.96 -0.20 20.65
CA PRO A 195 3.88 0.17 19.75
C PRO A 195 4.40 0.92 18.53
N ILE A 196 5.55 1.61 18.62
CA ILE A 196 6.14 2.25 17.43
C ILE A 196 6.81 1.22 16.50
N ALA A 197 7.41 0.17 17.04
CA ALA A 197 8.00 -0.91 16.24
C ALA A 197 6.93 -1.65 15.43
N GLU A 198 5.78 -1.95 16.02
CA GLU A 198 4.62 -2.49 15.30
C GLU A 198 4.14 -1.54 14.21
N LEU A 199 4.09 -0.24 14.52
CA LEU A 199 3.68 0.76 13.54
C LEU A 199 4.63 0.82 12.34
N PHE A 200 5.93 0.62 12.51
CA PHE A 200 6.90 0.58 11.40
C PHE A 200 6.90 -0.70 10.57
N LYS A 201 6.21 -1.76 11.01
CA LYS A 201 5.88 -2.88 10.13
C LYS A 201 4.86 -2.45 9.08
N ILE A 202 3.95 -1.54 9.44
CA ILE A 202 2.83 -1.06 8.61
C ILE A 202 3.21 0.19 7.80
N VAL A 203 3.83 1.17 8.47
CA VAL A 203 4.23 2.47 7.92
C VAL A 203 5.67 2.40 7.43
N GLN A 204 5.87 2.65 6.14
CA GLN A 204 7.17 2.50 5.49
C GLN A 204 7.55 3.75 4.72
N ILE A 205 8.86 3.97 4.60
CA ILE A 205 9.46 5.07 3.84
C ILE A 205 10.32 4.51 2.70
N ASN A 206 10.34 5.23 1.58
CA ASN A 206 11.07 4.79 0.40
C ASN A 206 12.57 5.13 0.50
N LYS A 207 13.41 4.13 0.78
CA LYS A 207 14.86 4.29 0.95
C LYS A 207 15.63 4.70 -0.31
N LYS A 208 15.00 4.67 -1.50
CA LYS A 208 15.68 5.14 -2.73
C LYS A 208 15.86 6.66 -2.77
N HIS A 209 15.11 7.40 -1.96
CA HIS A 209 15.15 8.84 -2.01
C HIS A 209 16.31 9.36 -1.17
N THR A 210 17.33 9.87 -1.87
CA THR A 210 18.51 10.55 -1.33
C THR A 210 18.30 12.07 -1.26
N CYS A 211 19.22 12.82 -0.64
CA CYS A 211 19.14 14.29 -0.59
C CYS A 211 19.11 14.95 -1.99
N THR A 212 19.78 14.33 -2.97
CA THR A 212 19.79 14.82 -4.36
C THR A 212 18.53 14.44 -5.14
N SER A 213 17.73 13.50 -4.64
CA SER A 213 16.49 13.08 -5.28
C SER A 213 15.46 14.21 -5.27
N ALA A 214 14.77 14.39 -6.40
CA ALA A 214 13.55 15.19 -6.47
C ALA A 214 12.48 14.68 -5.48
N ILE A 215 11.49 15.53 -5.20
CA ILE A 215 10.31 15.15 -4.43
C ILE A 215 9.56 14.05 -5.16
N GLU A 216 9.03 13.09 -4.42
CA GLU A 216 8.36 11.94 -5.00
C GLU A 216 7.01 12.33 -5.62
N LYS A 217 6.68 11.74 -6.77
CA LYS A 217 5.42 12.05 -7.47
C LYS A 217 4.17 11.81 -6.59
N PRO A 218 4.12 10.77 -5.73
CA PRO A 218 3.00 10.60 -4.80
C PRO A 218 2.73 11.78 -3.88
N TYR A 219 3.73 12.59 -3.52
CA TYR A 219 3.55 13.81 -2.71
C TYR A 219 2.53 14.74 -3.38
N PHE A 220 2.74 15.05 -4.66
CA PHE A 220 1.87 15.97 -5.42
C PHE A 220 0.55 15.34 -5.82
N VAL A 221 0.58 14.06 -6.23
CA VAL A 221 -0.63 13.35 -6.70
C VAL A 221 -1.60 13.08 -5.54
N ALA A 222 -1.09 12.97 -4.31
CA ALA A 222 -1.95 12.81 -3.14
C ALA A 222 -2.85 14.03 -2.92
N GLY A 223 -2.36 15.24 -3.21
CA GLY A 223 -3.15 16.48 -3.10
C GLY A 223 -3.57 16.83 -1.68
N ILE A 224 -2.84 16.32 -0.68
CA ILE A 224 -3.06 16.58 0.76
C ILE A 224 -1.89 17.33 1.40
N PHE A 225 -0.77 17.49 0.69
CA PHE A 225 0.42 18.15 1.19
C PHE A 225 0.57 19.54 0.57
N PRO A 226 1.26 20.49 1.24
CA PRO A 226 1.51 21.82 0.70
C PRO A 226 2.25 21.79 -0.63
N GLN A 227 1.94 22.73 -1.51
CA GLN A 227 2.64 22.88 -2.78
C GLN A 227 4.07 23.37 -2.54
N ILE A 228 5.04 22.68 -3.13
CA ILE A 228 6.48 22.97 -3.00
C ILE A 228 7.18 22.70 -4.33
N CYS A 229 8.39 23.21 -4.51
CA CYS A 229 9.21 22.90 -5.67
C CYS A 229 9.55 21.41 -5.71
N ASN A 230 9.31 20.77 -6.86
CA ASN A 230 9.61 19.36 -7.10
C ASN A 230 11.11 19.01 -6.96
N ILE A 231 12.02 19.97 -7.06
CA ILE A 231 13.46 19.71 -6.99
C ILE A 231 14.03 20.04 -5.62
N CYS A 232 13.88 21.30 -5.16
CA CYS A 232 14.49 21.76 -3.92
C CYS A 232 13.55 21.73 -2.70
N GLY A 233 12.24 21.64 -2.90
CA GLY A 233 11.27 21.55 -1.80
C GLY A 233 10.87 22.89 -1.16
N ILE A 234 11.32 24.03 -1.69
CA ILE A 234 10.87 25.36 -1.20
C ILE A 234 9.41 25.61 -1.58
N SER A 235 8.67 26.35 -0.76
CA SER A 235 7.26 26.69 -0.99
C SER A 235 7.04 28.02 -1.72
N GLU A 236 8.09 28.82 -1.89
CA GLU A 236 8.01 30.17 -2.42
C GLU A 236 8.30 30.22 -3.92
N ASP A 237 7.80 31.29 -4.57
CA ASP A 237 8.07 31.59 -5.99
C ASP A 237 7.81 30.42 -6.95
N LEU A 238 6.74 29.66 -6.67
CA LEU A 238 6.37 28.49 -7.46
C LEU A 238 5.71 28.87 -8.77
N ILE A 239 6.29 28.38 -9.85
CA ILE A 239 5.71 28.36 -11.19
C ILE A 239 4.82 27.12 -11.28
N GLN A 240 3.54 27.34 -11.55
CA GLN A 240 2.56 26.28 -11.78
C GLN A 240 2.14 26.31 -13.25
N VAL A 241 2.49 25.24 -13.96
CA VAL A 241 2.06 25.00 -15.34
C VAL A 241 1.06 23.86 -15.33
N GLU A 242 0.03 23.97 -16.19
CA GLU A 242 -1.01 22.95 -16.27
C GLU A 242 -0.42 21.57 -16.59
N ASN A 243 -0.83 20.55 -15.83
CA ASN A 243 -0.36 19.16 -15.96
C ASN A 243 1.11 18.89 -15.61
N GLU A 244 1.86 19.89 -15.12
CA GLU A 244 3.25 19.75 -14.68
C GLU A 244 3.37 19.79 -13.15
N LEU A 245 4.49 19.28 -12.64
CA LEU A 245 4.84 19.47 -11.23
C LEU A 245 5.27 20.93 -10.99
N PRO A 246 5.04 21.49 -9.79
CA PRO A 246 5.49 22.83 -9.42
C PRO A 246 7.02 22.93 -9.35
N TYR A 247 7.59 24.05 -9.80
CA TYR A 247 9.03 24.38 -9.68
C TYR A 247 9.20 25.82 -9.20
N CYS A 248 10.24 26.13 -8.41
CA CYS A 248 10.63 27.52 -8.20
C CYS A 248 11.31 28.08 -9.47
N LYS A 249 11.46 29.41 -9.56
CA LYS A 249 12.08 30.09 -10.72
C LYS A 249 13.43 29.49 -11.12
N GLU A 250 14.33 29.28 -10.16
CA GLU A 250 15.68 28.73 -10.42
C GLU A 250 15.64 27.28 -10.93
N CYS A 251 14.86 26.42 -10.25
CA CYS A 251 14.70 25.02 -10.65
C CYS A 251 13.92 24.89 -11.97
N HIS A 252 13.07 25.88 -12.29
CA HIS A 252 12.35 25.92 -13.54
C HIS A 252 13.26 26.29 -14.72
N VAL A 253 14.29 27.12 -14.53
CA VAL A 253 15.25 27.41 -15.61
C VAL A 253 16.23 26.24 -15.81
N SER A 254 16.68 25.63 -14.70
CA SER A 254 17.70 24.58 -14.73
C SER A 254 17.20 23.18 -15.07
N ALA A 255 15.94 22.85 -14.76
CA ALA A 255 15.41 21.54 -15.13
C ALA A 255 15.18 21.49 -16.65
N GLY A 256 15.67 20.43 -17.31
CA GLY A 256 15.35 20.14 -18.70
C GLY A 256 13.87 19.79 -18.90
N GLU A 257 13.57 18.52 -19.19
CA GLU A 257 12.17 18.09 -19.38
C GLU A 257 11.39 18.11 -18.05
N LYS A 258 10.24 18.82 -18.04
CA LYS A 258 9.40 18.95 -16.85
C LYS A 258 8.60 17.68 -16.59
N ARG A 259 8.69 17.20 -15.35
CA ARG A 259 7.88 16.06 -14.88
C ARG A 259 6.40 16.41 -14.89
N LYS A 260 5.59 15.55 -15.51
CA LYS A 260 4.13 15.68 -15.58
C LYS A 260 3.44 15.08 -14.35
N ILE A 261 2.44 15.79 -13.81
CA ILE A 261 1.64 15.36 -12.65
C ILE A 261 0.69 14.19 -13.02
N GLY A 262 0.43 14.01 -14.32
CA GLY A 262 -0.50 13.01 -14.86
C GLY A 262 -1.93 13.54 -14.83
N LYS A 263 -2.72 13.23 -15.87
CA LYS A 263 -4.12 13.68 -15.95
C LYS A 263 -4.90 13.08 -14.78
N ARG A 264 -5.51 13.92 -13.94
CA ARG A 264 -6.61 13.46 -13.08
C ARG A 264 -7.69 12.99 -14.06
N LYS A 265 -7.96 11.68 -14.11
CA LYS A 265 -9.19 11.20 -14.75
C LYS A 265 -10.32 11.63 -13.83
N TYR A 266 -10.84 12.84 -14.04
CA TYR A 266 -12.17 13.15 -13.60
C TYR A 266 -13.06 12.12 -14.31
N PHE A 267 -13.62 11.18 -13.54
CA PHE A 267 -14.85 10.53 -13.97
C PHE A 267 -15.90 11.62 -13.90
N ASP A 268 -15.98 12.41 -14.97
CA ASP A 268 -17.08 13.32 -15.15
C ASP A 268 -18.33 12.44 -15.30
N GLY A 269 -19.21 12.48 -14.31
CA GLY A 269 -20.52 11.82 -14.30
C GLY A 269 -21.48 12.45 -15.32
N GLY A 270 -20.96 12.79 -16.50
CA GLY A 270 -21.70 13.37 -17.60
C GLY A 270 -22.17 12.26 -18.52
N ASN A 271 -23.42 11.86 -18.34
CA ASN A 271 -24.18 11.04 -19.28
C ASN A 271 -24.10 11.66 -20.69
N LYS A 272 -23.22 11.14 -21.55
CA LYS A 272 -23.13 11.52 -22.96
C LYS A 272 -23.36 10.29 -23.83
N ASN A 273 -24.64 10.03 -24.07
CA ASN A 273 -25.11 9.23 -25.21
C ASN A 273 -24.49 9.79 -26.49
N SER A 274 -23.40 9.18 -26.97
CA SER A 274 -22.88 9.44 -28.30
C SER A 274 -23.65 8.59 -29.31
N ARG A 275 -24.74 9.16 -29.83
CA ARG A 275 -25.39 8.67 -31.05
C ARG A 275 -24.37 8.71 -32.19
N LYS A 276 -23.83 7.55 -32.55
CA LYS A 276 -23.03 7.36 -33.76
C LYS A 276 -23.95 7.56 -34.97
N LYS A 277 -23.85 8.72 -35.64
CA LYS A 277 -24.45 8.93 -36.97
C LYS A 277 -23.81 7.93 -37.94
N ARG A 278 -24.64 7.03 -38.49
CA ARG A 278 -24.28 6.19 -39.64
C ARG A 278 -24.06 7.12 -40.85
N LYS A 279 -22.88 7.04 -41.47
CA LYS A 279 -22.67 7.56 -42.84
C LYS A 279 -23.37 6.58 -43.78
N ILE A 280 -24.36 7.08 -44.51
CA ILE A 280 -24.87 6.44 -45.72
C ILE A 280 -23.92 6.89 -46.84
N GLY A 281 -23.27 5.93 -47.50
CA GLY A 281 -22.55 6.15 -48.75
C GLY A 281 -23.48 5.82 -49.91
N ASN A 282 -23.44 6.68 -50.92
CA ASN A 282 -24.18 6.59 -52.19
C ASN A 282 -23.98 5.27 -52.93
#